data_AF-A0A851BHZ6-F1
#
_entry.id   AF-A0A851BHZ6-F1
#
_cell.length_a   1.000
_cell.length_b   1.000
_cell.length_c   1.000
_cell.angle_alpha   90.00
_cell.angle_beta   90.00
_cell.angle_gamma   90.00
#
_symmetry.space_group_name_H-M   'P 1'
#
loop_
_entity.id
_entity.type
_entity.pdbx_description
1 polymer ?
#
loop_
_entity_poly.entity_id
_entity_poly.type
_entity_poly.pdbx_seq_one_letter_code
_entity_poly.pdbx_strand_id
1 'polypeptide(L)'
;ASVFQVLPGYENIYFAHSSWFTYAATLRIYKHWNFNIVDPYTSTSRVSFSSYPGFLVSLDDFYILGSGLVMLQTTNSVFNETLIKQVVPESLLAWQRVRIANMMANDGKTWAETFSKCNSGTYNNQYMVLDLKKVKLQRSLDDGALYIVEQIPTLVEYSDQTNVLRKGYWPSYNIPFHEKIYNLSGYASYVVKYGMDFSYELAPRAKIFRRDQGKVTNLESMKYIMRYNNYQHDPYAEHNPCNTICCREDLNPSLPVPAGCYDSKVSDFRLAAAFTASAINGPPVQGGLPVFSWRRFNRTRHQGLPESYNFDFVTMRPIL
;
A
#
# COMPACT_ATOMS: atom_id res chain seq x y z
N ALA A 1 -1.59 2.40 -4.14
CA ALA A 1 -2.53 3.21 -3.32
C ALA A 1 -3.12 2.30 -2.26
N SER A 2 -3.39 2.84 -1.06
CA SER A 2 -3.83 2.05 0.10
C SER A 2 -4.85 2.82 0.91
N VAL A 3 -5.70 2.10 1.65
CA VAL A 3 -6.66 2.72 2.56
C VAL A 3 -6.98 1.80 3.74
N PHE A 4 -7.08 2.39 4.93
CA PHE A 4 -7.76 1.81 6.08
C PHE A 4 -9.12 2.48 6.19
N GLN A 5 -10.18 1.70 6.37
CA GLN A 5 -11.55 2.18 6.46
C GLN A 5 -12.23 1.58 7.69
N VAL A 6 -12.74 2.42 8.57
CA VAL A 6 -13.55 2.05 9.72
C VAL A 6 -15.01 2.29 9.38
N LEU A 7 -15.88 1.36 9.75
CA LEU A 7 -17.32 1.55 9.61
C LEU A 7 -17.85 2.53 10.67
N PRO A 8 -18.98 3.24 10.42
CA PRO A 8 -19.43 4.36 11.25
C PRO A 8 -19.61 4.05 12.73
N GLY A 9 -20.09 2.85 13.07
CA GLY A 9 -20.25 2.36 14.44
C GLY A 9 -19.12 1.45 14.91
N TYR A 10 -17.96 1.46 14.23
CA TYR A 10 -16.82 0.57 14.46
C TYR A 10 -17.17 -0.93 14.33
N GLU A 11 -18.18 -1.26 13.53
CA GLU A 11 -18.66 -2.63 13.32
C GLU A 11 -17.62 -3.52 12.63
N ASN A 12 -16.78 -2.89 11.80
CA ASN A 12 -15.63 -3.51 11.16
C ASN A 12 -14.56 -2.46 10.85
N ILE A 13 -13.35 -2.94 10.57
CA ILE A 13 -12.28 -2.17 9.93
C ILE A 13 -11.76 -2.97 8.74
N TYR A 14 -11.77 -2.34 7.57
CA TYR A 14 -11.21 -2.87 6.34
C TYR A 14 -9.86 -2.23 6.06
N PHE A 15 -8.99 -2.96 5.39
CA PHE A 15 -7.71 -2.44 4.92
C PHE A 15 -7.35 -3.08 3.60
N ALA A 16 -6.80 -2.25 2.72
CA ALA A 16 -6.49 -2.69 1.38
C ALA A 16 -5.32 -1.93 0.76
N HIS A 17 -4.68 -2.62 -0.17
CA HIS A 17 -3.56 -2.13 -0.94
C HIS A 17 -3.71 -2.53 -2.41
N SER A 18 -3.49 -1.60 -3.32
CA SER A 18 -3.39 -1.86 -4.77
C SER A 18 -2.05 -1.38 -5.32
N SER A 19 -1.23 -2.33 -5.77
CA SER A 19 0.14 -2.10 -6.24
C SER A 19 0.17 -1.47 -7.61
N TRP A 20 1.06 -0.50 -7.80
CA TRP A 20 1.30 0.19 -9.06
C TRP A 20 2.77 0.05 -9.47
N PHE A 21 3.04 -0.52 -10.65
CA PHE A 21 4.39 -0.70 -11.22
C PHE A 21 4.27 -1.15 -12.68
N THR A 22 5.37 -1.62 -13.29
CA THR A 22 5.31 -2.31 -14.59
C THR A 22 4.47 -3.59 -14.50
N TYR A 23 3.65 -3.85 -15.52
CA TYR A 23 2.85 -5.08 -15.61
C TYR A 23 3.71 -6.32 -15.81
N ALA A 24 4.96 -6.17 -16.23
CA ALA A 24 5.93 -7.28 -16.27
C ALA A 24 6.20 -7.89 -14.88
N ALA A 25 5.88 -7.18 -13.80
CA ALA A 25 5.99 -7.68 -12.43
C ALA A 25 4.81 -8.59 -12.01
N THR A 26 3.79 -8.81 -12.84
CA THR A 26 2.57 -9.55 -12.44
C THR A 26 2.72 -11.07 -12.35
N LEU A 27 3.95 -11.60 -12.29
CA LEU A 27 4.21 -12.98 -11.92
C LEU A 27 4.17 -13.07 -10.39
N ARG A 28 3.01 -13.44 -9.83
CA ARG A 28 2.71 -13.28 -8.40
C ARG A 28 2.77 -14.58 -7.64
N ILE A 29 3.16 -14.49 -6.37
CA ILE A 29 3.01 -15.55 -5.38
C ILE A 29 2.47 -14.91 -4.10
N TYR A 30 1.30 -15.35 -3.64
CA TYR A 30 0.85 -15.04 -2.29
C TYR A 30 1.50 -16.03 -1.32
N LYS A 31 2.14 -15.52 -0.25
CA LYS A 31 2.98 -16.33 0.64
C LYS A 31 2.37 -16.41 2.03
N HIS A 32 2.38 -17.61 2.57
CA HIS A 32 2.08 -17.91 3.96
C HIS A 32 3.32 -18.56 4.56
N TRP A 33 3.93 -17.91 5.55
CA TRP A 33 5.09 -18.44 6.26
C TRP A 33 4.75 -18.65 7.71
N ASN A 34 5.21 -19.78 8.24
CA ASN A 34 5.12 -20.12 9.66
C ASN A 34 6.41 -20.82 10.05
N PHE A 35 7.35 -20.07 10.62
CA PHE A 35 8.63 -20.61 11.05
C PHE A 35 8.58 -20.91 12.55
N ASN A 36 9.06 -22.08 12.97
CA ASN A 36 9.14 -22.43 14.39
C ASN A 36 10.39 -21.81 15.03
N ILE A 37 10.36 -20.49 15.22
CA ILE A 37 11.46 -19.72 15.81
C ILE A 37 11.20 -19.57 17.31
N VAL A 38 12.16 -20.00 18.12
CA VAL A 38 12.13 -19.83 19.58
C VAL A 38 13.21 -18.83 19.96
N ASP A 39 12.82 -17.58 20.12
CA ASP A 39 13.70 -16.47 20.47
C ASP A 39 12.91 -15.43 21.28
N PRO A 40 13.42 -14.95 22.43
CA PRO A 40 12.67 -14.06 23.33
C PRO A 40 12.41 -12.66 22.77
N TYR A 41 13.10 -12.25 21.71
CA TYR A 41 12.94 -10.95 21.05
C TYR A 41 12.10 -11.04 19.76
N THR A 42 11.63 -12.23 19.41
CA THR A 42 10.74 -12.45 18.26
C THR A 42 9.28 -12.34 18.70
N SER A 43 8.59 -11.29 18.26
CA SER A 43 7.15 -11.12 18.48
C SER A 43 6.31 -12.02 17.58
N THR A 44 6.77 -12.26 16.34
CA THR A 44 6.11 -13.23 15.46
C THR A 44 7.04 -13.79 14.39
N SER A 45 6.85 -15.07 14.08
CA SER A 45 7.50 -15.79 12.97
C SER A 45 6.47 -16.33 11.96
N ARG A 46 5.20 -15.89 12.08
CA ARG A 46 4.09 -16.28 11.22
C ARG A 46 3.54 -15.06 10.49
N VAL A 47 3.53 -15.12 9.15
CA VAL A 47 3.13 -13.99 8.30
C VAL A 47 2.36 -14.46 7.08
N SER A 48 1.48 -13.61 6.54
CA SER A 48 0.81 -13.81 5.25
C SER A 48 0.82 -12.53 4.44
N PHE A 49 1.28 -12.60 3.19
CA PHE A 49 1.55 -11.40 2.38
C PHE A 49 1.57 -11.68 0.87
N SER A 50 1.21 -10.67 0.07
CA SER A 50 1.36 -10.72 -1.39
C SER A 50 2.83 -10.53 -1.79
N SER A 51 3.32 -11.24 -2.81
CA SER A 51 4.75 -11.24 -3.15
C SER A 51 5.00 -11.71 -4.60
N TYR A 52 6.27 -12.03 -4.88
CA TYR A 52 6.83 -12.39 -6.19
C TYR A 52 7.78 -13.60 -6.05
N PRO A 53 8.06 -14.35 -7.13
CA PRO A 53 9.09 -15.39 -7.14
C PRO A 53 10.44 -14.88 -6.63
N GLY A 54 11.09 -15.64 -5.75
CA GLY A 54 12.42 -15.29 -5.18
C GLY A 54 12.42 -14.19 -4.13
N PHE A 55 11.34 -13.42 -3.97
CA PHE A 55 11.34 -12.29 -3.05
C PHE A 55 11.17 -12.75 -1.61
N LEU A 56 12.05 -12.31 -0.71
CA LEU A 56 11.90 -12.59 0.72
C LEU A 56 11.13 -11.48 1.46
N VAL A 57 10.33 -10.72 0.72
CA VAL A 57 9.55 -9.54 1.14
C VAL A 57 8.31 -9.42 0.23
N SER A 58 7.34 -8.57 0.59
CA SER A 58 6.15 -8.32 -0.22
C SER A 58 6.47 -7.45 -1.41
N LEU A 59 7.30 -6.42 -1.24
CA LEU A 59 7.52 -5.27 -2.13
C LEU A 59 6.28 -4.37 -2.26
N ASP A 60 5.06 -4.89 -2.19
CA ASP A 60 3.83 -4.14 -2.48
C ASP A 60 3.64 -2.86 -1.64
N ASP A 61 3.63 -2.85 -0.29
CA ASP A 61 3.62 -3.97 0.67
C ASP A 61 2.21 -4.20 1.27
N PHE A 62 1.82 -5.47 1.45
CA PHE A 62 0.63 -5.88 2.21
C PHE A 62 0.99 -7.08 3.10
N TYR A 63 0.90 -6.91 4.42
CA TYR A 63 1.22 -7.94 5.41
C TYR A 63 0.13 -8.10 6.46
N ILE A 64 -0.17 -9.35 6.78
CA ILE A 64 -0.86 -9.77 8.00
C ILE A 64 0.15 -10.53 8.86
N LEU A 65 0.44 -10.02 10.06
CA LEU A 65 1.49 -10.52 10.94
C LEU A 65 0.87 -11.22 12.16
N GLY A 66 1.50 -12.29 12.64
CA GLY A 66 1.01 -13.03 13.80
C GLY A 66 1.11 -12.29 15.14
N SER A 67 1.80 -11.16 15.18
CA SER A 67 1.77 -10.22 16.32
C SER A 67 0.46 -9.42 16.41
N GLY A 68 -0.48 -9.64 15.49
CA GLY A 68 -1.73 -8.86 15.37
C GLY A 68 -1.56 -7.55 14.61
N LEU A 69 -0.38 -7.30 14.04
CA LEU A 69 -0.10 -6.13 13.21
C LEU A 69 -0.49 -6.40 11.75
N VAL A 70 -1.02 -5.38 11.10
CA VAL A 70 -1.16 -5.29 9.64
C VAL A 70 -0.24 -4.18 9.17
N MET A 71 0.56 -4.44 8.14
CA MET A 71 1.46 -3.43 7.56
C MET A 71 1.14 -3.25 6.08
N LEU A 72 0.78 -2.02 5.71
CA LEU A 72 0.63 -1.58 4.34
C LEU A 72 1.69 -0.51 4.02
N GLN A 73 1.95 -0.27 2.74
CA GLN A 73 2.89 0.77 2.33
C GLN A 73 2.48 1.45 1.02
N THR A 74 2.85 2.73 0.80
CA THR A 74 2.94 3.34 -0.55
C THR A 74 4.20 4.20 -0.68
N THR A 75 4.80 4.23 -1.87
CA THR A 75 6.15 4.79 -2.06
C THR A 75 6.09 6.28 -2.30
N ASN A 76 6.87 7.04 -1.54
CA ASN A 76 7.04 8.46 -1.75
C ASN A 76 8.24 8.69 -2.69
N SER A 77 8.19 9.79 -3.43
CA SER A 77 9.35 10.25 -4.19
C SER A 77 10.20 11.16 -3.30
N VAL A 78 11.51 11.21 -3.57
CA VAL A 78 12.40 12.22 -2.99
C VAL A 78 12.97 13.00 -4.16
N PHE A 79 12.55 14.24 -4.32
CA PHE A 79 12.99 15.12 -5.41
C PHE A 79 14.24 15.93 -5.03
N ASN A 80 14.58 15.97 -3.75
CA ASN A 80 15.78 16.64 -3.25
C ASN A 80 17.04 15.81 -3.53
N GLU A 81 17.77 16.14 -4.59
CA GLU A 81 18.99 15.44 -4.98
C GLU A 81 20.10 15.50 -3.93
N THR A 82 20.20 16.60 -3.18
CA THR A 82 21.20 16.73 -2.09
C THR A 82 20.97 15.68 -1.02
N LEU A 83 19.70 15.35 -0.73
CA LEU A 83 19.33 14.31 0.22
C LEU A 83 19.63 12.91 -0.33
N ILE A 84 19.37 12.67 -1.62
CA ILE A 84 19.71 11.38 -2.27
C ILE A 84 21.21 11.10 -2.20
N LYS A 85 22.07 12.13 -2.31
CA LYS A 85 23.53 11.98 -2.21
C LYS A 85 24.02 11.51 -0.82
N GLN A 86 23.15 11.48 0.19
CA GLN A 86 23.48 10.98 1.54
C GLN A 86 23.32 9.45 1.67
N VAL A 87 22.83 8.76 0.63
CA VAL A 87 22.67 7.30 0.63
C VAL A 87 24.05 6.63 0.54
N VAL A 88 24.34 5.72 1.48
CA VAL A 88 25.62 5.00 1.59
C VAL A 88 25.41 3.49 1.79
N PRO A 89 26.35 2.62 1.36
CA PRO A 89 26.20 1.18 1.48
C PRO A 89 26.28 0.65 2.92
N GLU A 90 26.82 1.41 3.87
CA GLU A 90 26.89 1.08 5.31
C GLU A 90 25.53 1.24 6.02
N SER A 91 24.50 0.63 5.45
CA SER A 91 23.12 0.73 5.90
C SER A 91 22.36 -0.57 5.61
N LEU A 92 21.14 -0.72 6.14
CA LEU A 92 20.26 -1.85 5.82
C LEU A 92 19.24 -1.43 4.77
N LEU A 93 19.09 -2.25 3.73
CA LEU A 93 18.07 -2.04 2.69
C LEU A 93 16.67 -2.10 3.31
N ALA A 94 15.72 -1.37 2.72
CA ALA A 94 14.36 -1.31 3.23
C ALA A 94 13.73 -2.70 3.47
N TRP A 95 13.92 -3.65 2.54
CA TRP A 95 13.36 -4.99 2.69
C TRP A 95 13.91 -5.75 3.91
N GLN A 96 15.18 -5.52 4.29
CA GLN A 96 15.78 -6.12 5.48
C GLN A 96 15.15 -5.51 6.74
N ARG A 97 15.05 -4.18 6.78
CA ARG A 97 14.48 -3.45 7.92
C ARG A 97 13.00 -3.74 8.11
N VAL A 98 12.21 -3.84 7.03
CA VAL A 98 10.80 -4.27 7.08
C VAL A 98 10.69 -5.67 7.65
N ARG A 99 11.52 -6.63 7.20
CA ARG A 99 11.50 -8.01 7.71
C ARG A 99 11.84 -8.09 9.19
N ILE A 100 12.86 -7.34 9.63
CA ILE A 100 13.28 -7.28 11.04
C ILE A 100 12.17 -6.64 11.89
N ALA A 101 11.61 -5.50 11.46
CA ALA A 101 10.52 -4.82 12.17
C ALA A 101 9.26 -5.69 12.27
N ASN A 102 8.86 -6.36 11.18
CA ASN A 102 7.72 -7.28 11.17
C ASN A 102 7.90 -8.46 12.14
N MET A 103 9.14 -8.92 12.35
CA MET A 103 9.46 -10.06 13.21
C MET A 103 9.56 -9.68 14.68
N MET A 104 10.18 -8.53 14.97
CA MET A 104 10.50 -8.11 16.33
C MET A 104 9.40 -7.28 17.01
N ALA A 105 8.60 -6.53 16.24
CA ALA A 105 7.65 -5.58 16.82
C ALA A 105 6.33 -6.22 17.26
N ASN A 106 5.84 -5.78 18.43
CA ASN A 106 4.54 -6.16 18.97
C ASN A 106 3.51 -5.02 18.94
N ASP A 107 3.90 -3.81 18.57
CA ASP A 107 3.03 -2.64 18.42
C ASP A 107 3.58 -1.70 17.34
N GLY A 108 2.78 -0.72 16.92
CA GLY A 108 3.15 0.19 15.83
C GLY A 108 4.35 1.09 16.15
N LYS A 109 4.51 1.52 17.41
CA LYS A 109 5.64 2.36 17.84
C LYS A 109 6.96 1.59 17.77
N THR A 110 6.98 0.40 18.36
CA THR A 110 8.14 -0.50 18.35
C THR A 110 8.50 -0.91 16.92
N TRP A 111 7.51 -1.06 16.03
CA TRP A 111 7.74 -1.31 14.61
C TRP A 111 8.50 -0.15 13.97
N ALA A 112 8.05 1.09 14.21
CA ALA A 112 8.69 2.29 13.68
C ALA A 112 10.12 2.48 14.20
N GLU A 113 10.33 2.30 15.51
CA GLU A 113 11.65 2.39 16.15
C GLU A 113 12.62 1.34 15.62
N THR A 114 12.14 0.10 15.43
CA THR A 114 12.95 -0.99 14.87
C THR A 114 13.29 -0.73 13.41
N PHE A 115 12.31 -0.32 12.60
CA PHE A 115 12.49 0.00 11.18
C PHE A 115 13.45 1.17 10.94
N SER A 116 13.52 2.12 11.87
CA SER A 116 14.36 3.32 11.78
C SER A 116 15.85 3.04 11.89
N LYS A 117 16.24 1.92 12.50
CA LYS A 117 17.65 1.56 12.71
C LYS A 117 18.34 1.27 11.37
N CYS A 118 19.55 1.80 11.19
CA CYS A 118 20.36 1.64 9.98
C CYS A 118 19.61 2.03 8.69
N ASN A 119 18.80 3.09 8.75
CA ASN A 119 18.06 3.60 7.60
C ASN A 119 19.00 3.85 6.40
N SER A 120 18.66 3.26 5.25
CA SER A 120 19.41 3.40 4.01
C SER A 120 19.00 4.57 3.14
N GLY A 121 17.84 5.20 3.38
CA GLY A 121 17.30 6.19 2.43
C GLY A 121 16.92 5.59 1.07
N THR A 122 16.78 4.27 0.99
CA THR A 122 16.34 3.54 -0.21
C THR A 122 14.92 3.01 0.00
N TYR A 123 14.15 2.95 -1.08
CA TYR A 123 12.73 2.64 -1.06
C TYR A 123 11.97 3.48 -0.01
N ASN A 124 11.97 4.81 -0.25
CA ASN A 124 11.43 5.82 0.64
C ASN A 124 9.91 5.80 0.60
N ASN A 125 9.31 5.46 1.73
CA ASN A 125 7.95 4.95 1.76
C ASN A 125 7.18 5.56 2.93
N GLN A 126 5.85 5.62 2.80
CA GLN A 126 4.93 5.71 3.92
C GLN A 126 4.45 4.31 4.26
N TYR A 127 4.78 3.83 5.46
CA TYR A 127 4.26 2.61 6.05
C TYR A 127 3.11 2.95 6.99
N MET A 128 2.07 2.14 6.95
CA MET A 128 0.92 2.24 7.83
C MET A 128 0.84 0.93 8.62
N VAL A 129 1.04 1.03 9.93
CA VAL A 129 1.06 -0.12 10.85
C VAL A 129 -0.19 -0.06 11.70
N LEU A 130 -1.16 -0.90 11.36
CA LEU A 130 -2.40 -1.06 12.12
C LEU A 130 -2.20 -2.17 13.14
N ASP A 131 -2.38 -1.86 14.42
CA ASP A 131 -2.41 -2.85 15.49
C ASP A 131 -3.85 -3.29 15.78
N LEU A 132 -4.22 -4.48 15.30
CA LEU A 132 -5.56 -5.04 15.50
C LEU A 132 -5.84 -5.33 17.00
N LYS A 133 -4.81 -5.46 17.85
CA LYS A 133 -5.00 -5.63 19.30
C LYS A 133 -5.60 -4.38 19.96
N LYS A 134 -5.49 -3.22 19.30
CA LYS A 134 -6.05 -1.93 19.75
C LYS A 134 -7.43 -1.63 19.14
N VAL A 135 -7.96 -2.52 18.30
CA VAL A 135 -9.28 -2.38 17.69
C VAL A 135 -10.29 -3.18 18.50
N LYS A 136 -11.24 -2.48 19.15
CA LYS A 136 -12.38 -3.06 19.84
C LYS A 136 -13.64 -2.75 19.06
N LEU A 137 -14.06 -3.70 18.21
CA LEU A 137 -15.25 -3.53 17.36
C LEU A 137 -16.46 -3.10 18.20
N GLN A 138 -17.30 -2.24 17.61
CA GLN A 138 -18.49 -1.64 18.21
C GLN A 138 -18.22 -0.78 19.46
N ARG A 139 -16.95 -0.46 19.76
CA ARG A 139 -16.58 0.24 20.99
C ARG A 139 -15.54 1.33 20.80
N SER A 140 -14.31 0.97 20.43
CA SER A 140 -13.21 1.94 20.36
C SER A 140 -12.09 1.49 19.43
N LEU A 141 -11.39 2.47 18.88
CA LEU A 141 -10.01 2.32 18.45
C LEU A 141 -9.16 2.95 19.55
N ASP A 142 -8.38 2.16 20.27
CA ASP A 142 -7.54 2.64 21.38
C ASP A 142 -6.27 3.31 20.82
N ASP A 143 -5.67 4.25 21.56
CA ASP A 143 -4.42 4.91 21.13
C ASP A 143 -3.34 3.86 20.82
N GLY A 144 -2.57 4.13 19.77
CA GLY A 144 -1.62 3.23 19.14
C GLY A 144 -2.21 2.26 18.13
N ALA A 145 -3.50 2.35 17.79
CA ALA A 145 -4.11 1.51 16.77
C ALA A 145 -3.50 1.73 15.38
N LEU A 146 -3.16 2.96 15.00
CA LEU A 146 -2.53 3.24 13.70
C LEU A 146 -1.28 4.10 13.86
N TYR A 147 -0.13 3.54 13.49
CA TYR A 147 1.11 4.31 13.34
C TYR A 147 1.42 4.55 11.86
N ILE A 148 1.80 5.78 11.56
CA ILE A 148 2.27 6.17 10.23
C ILE A 148 3.77 6.44 10.34
N VAL A 149 4.53 5.81 9.45
CA VAL A 149 6.00 5.85 9.45
C VAL A 149 6.46 6.27 8.07
N GLU A 150 7.23 7.34 7.96
CA GLU A 150 7.73 7.86 6.71
C GLU A 150 9.25 7.96 6.73
N GLN A 151 9.87 7.47 5.66
CA GLN A 151 11.32 7.48 5.50
C GLN A 151 11.74 8.32 4.31
N ILE A 152 12.83 9.05 4.52
CA ILE A 152 13.70 9.61 3.49
C ILE A 152 15.16 9.27 3.85
N PRO A 153 16.18 9.58 3.02
CA PRO A 153 17.56 9.48 3.48
C PRO A 153 17.78 10.28 4.76
N THR A 154 18.59 9.73 5.67
CA THR A 154 18.95 10.29 7.00
C THR A 154 17.83 10.48 8.03
N LEU A 155 16.55 10.41 7.64
CA LEU A 155 15.42 10.68 8.53
C LEU A 155 14.29 9.64 8.38
N VAL A 156 13.82 9.15 9.53
CA VAL A 156 12.53 8.47 9.65
C VAL A 156 11.69 9.24 10.64
N GLU A 157 10.48 9.59 10.25
CA GLU A 157 9.49 10.24 11.10
C GLU A 157 8.29 9.32 11.27
N TYR A 158 7.74 9.26 12.49
CA TYR A 158 6.57 8.44 12.76
C TYR A 158 5.68 9.07 13.82
N SER A 159 4.37 8.83 13.69
CA SER A 159 3.36 9.35 14.62
C SER A 159 2.16 8.42 14.73
N ASP A 160 1.47 8.49 15.87
CA ASP A 160 0.18 7.83 16.08
C ASP A 160 -0.94 8.65 15.41
N GLN A 161 -1.61 8.04 14.43
CA GLN A 161 -2.70 8.64 13.65
C GLN A 161 -4.06 7.99 13.94
N THR A 162 -4.20 7.32 15.09
CA THR A 162 -5.46 6.73 15.54
C THR A 162 -6.59 7.77 15.58
N ASN A 163 -6.30 9.01 15.98
CA ASN A 163 -7.28 10.11 15.99
C ASN A 163 -7.84 10.46 14.61
N VAL A 164 -7.04 10.32 13.55
CA VAL A 164 -7.51 10.51 12.18
C VAL A 164 -8.35 9.32 11.75
N LEU A 165 -7.85 8.10 12.02
CA LEU A 165 -8.56 6.87 11.66
C LEU A 165 -9.95 6.77 12.31
N ARG A 166 -10.12 7.24 13.56
CA ARG A 166 -11.41 7.32 14.27
C ARG A 166 -12.49 8.11 13.50
N LYS A 167 -12.08 9.04 12.62
CA LYS A 167 -12.99 9.85 11.78
C LYS A 167 -13.50 9.10 10.54
N GLY A 168 -12.95 7.92 10.26
CA GLY A 168 -13.47 7.01 9.24
C GLY A 168 -12.40 6.32 8.42
N TYR A 169 -11.31 7.01 8.06
CA TYR A 169 -10.34 6.43 7.14
C TYR A 169 -8.93 7.02 7.24
N TRP A 170 -7.95 6.25 6.76
CA TRP A 170 -6.60 6.70 6.47
C TRP A 170 -6.22 6.34 5.02
N PRO A 171 -6.06 7.32 4.11
CA PRO A 171 -5.64 7.06 2.74
C PRO A 171 -4.11 7.15 2.57
N SER A 172 -3.57 6.48 1.56
CA SER A 172 -2.16 6.60 1.16
C SER A 172 -2.00 6.51 -0.35
N TYR A 173 -1.28 7.47 -0.94
CA TYR A 173 -1.27 7.69 -2.39
C TYR A 173 0.04 8.34 -2.89
N ASN A 174 1.19 7.87 -2.38
CA ASN A 174 2.53 8.24 -2.88
C ASN A 174 2.95 9.71 -2.63
N ILE A 175 2.34 10.38 -1.64
CA ILE A 175 2.71 11.73 -1.21
C ILE A 175 2.91 11.70 0.30
N PRO A 176 4.03 12.24 0.84
CA PRO A 176 4.28 12.24 2.27
C PRO A 176 3.24 13.03 3.06
N PHE A 177 2.83 12.47 4.20
CA PHE A 177 1.90 13.07 5.14
C PHE A 177 2.60 14.03 6.12
N HIS A 178 3.72 13.60 6.72
CA HIS A 178 4.43 14.43 7.68
C HIS A 178 5.02 15.63 6.94
N GLU A 179 4.63 16.84 7.35
CA GLU A 179 5.00 18.08 6.67
C GLU A 179 6.52 18.22 6.52
N LYS A 180 7.29 17.83 7.55
CA LYS A 180 8.75 17.85 7.50
C LYS A 180 9.30 16.90 6.42
N ILE A 181 8.76 15.69 6.30
CA ILE A 181 9.14 14.74 5.24
C ILE A 181 8.75 15.30 3.86
N TYR A 182 7.54 15.83 3.71
CA TYR A 182 7.05 16.44 2.48
C TYR A 182 7.97 17.58 2.00
N ASN A 183 8.33 18.49 2.90
CA ASN A 183 9.19 19.64 2.62
C ASN A 183 10.62 19.21 2.29
N LEU A 184 11.25 18.36 3.12
CA LEU A 184 12.63 17.89 2.89
C LEU A 184 12.77 17.07 1.62
N SER A 185 11.72 16.34 1.23
CA SER A 185 11.65 15.59 -0.02
C SER A 185 11.49 16.49 -1.26
N GLY A 186 11.21 17.79 -1.08
CA GLY A 186 11.11 18.76 -2.17
C GLY A 186 9.72 18.90 -2.81
N TYR A 187 8.66 18.32 -2.23
CA TYR A 187 7.32 18.40 -2.82
C TYR A 187 6.76 19.83 -2.87
N ALA A 188 7.08 20.69 -1.89
CA ALA A 188 6.63 22.08 -1.90
C ALA A 188 7.08 22.82 -3.18
N SER A 189 8.36 22.71 -3.55
CA SER A 189 8.88 23.28 -4.80
C SER A 189 8.31 22.57 -6.04
N TYR A 190 8.08 21.26 -5.94
CA TYR A 190 7.52 20.46 -7.02
C TYR A 190 6.08 20.88 -7.36
N VAL A 191 5.25 21.18 -6.35
CA VAL A 191 3.89 21.70 -6.53
C VAL A 191 3.89 23.06 -7.22
N VAL A 192 4.80 23.98 -6.86
CA VAL A 192 4.92 25.29 -7.53
C VAL A 192 5.22 25.11 -9.02
N LYS A 193 6.01 24.11 -9.38
CA LYS A 193 6.44 23.86 -10.76
C LYS A 193 5.45 23.07 -11.60
N TYR A 194 4.79 22.06 -11.02
CA TYR A 194 3.99 21.07 -11.76
C TYR A 194 2.51 21.02 -11.35
N GLY A 195 2.10 21.85 -10.39
CA GLY A 195 0.70 21.99 -9.99
C GLY A 195 0.29 21.10 -8.81
N MET A 196 -1.01 21.16 -8.50
CA MET A 196 -1.58 20.62 -7.25
C MET A 196 -1.69 19.09 -7.21
N ASP A 197 -1.41 18.39 -8.29
CA ASP A 197 -1.40 16.92 -8.34
C ASP A 197 -0.36 16.30 -7.41
N PHE A 198 0.66 17.07 -7.03
CA PHE A 198 1.71 16.68 -6.07
C PHE A 198 1.44 17.19 -4.65
N SER A 199 0.34 17.91 -4.42
CA SER A 199 -0.06 18.34 -3.08
C SER A 199 -0.71 17.18 -2.33
N TYR A 200 -0.43 17.06 -1.03
CA TYR A 200 -1.00 15.99 -0.21
C TYR A 200 -2.55 16.03 -0.20
N GLU A 201 -3.14 17.21 -0.14
CA GLU A 201 -4.59 17.37 0.00
C GLU A 201 -5.36 17.31 -1.33
N LEU A 202 -4.80 17.81 -2.44
CA LEU A 202 -5.53 18.01 -3.69
C LEU A 202 -5.09 17.11 -4.85
N ALA A 203 -4.16 16.18 -4.61
CA ALA A 203 -3.87 15.12 -5.56
C ALA A 203 -5.14 14.37 -5.98
N PRO A 204 -5.26 13.88 -7.24
CA PRO A 204 -6.45 13.19 -7.73
C PRO A 204 -6.96 12.08 -6.79
N ARG A 205 -6.05 11.23 -6.31
CA ARG A 205 -6.36 10.15 -5.37
C ARG A 205 -6.81 10.65 -4.00
N ALA A 206 -6.25 11.76 -3.51
CA ALA A 206 -6.69 12.40 -2.26
C ALA A 206 -8.14 12.88 -2.40
N LYS A 207 -8.46 13.56 -3.51
CA LYS A 207 -9.83 14.04 -3.82
C LYS A 207 -10.82 12.87 -3.95
N ILE A 208 -10.45 11.81 -4.68
CA ILE A 208 -11.31 10.63 -4.87
C ILE A 208 -11.55 9.89 -3.55
N PHE A 209 -10.50 9.61 -2.76
CA PHE A 209 -10.68 8.98 -1.44
C PHE A 209 -11.55 9.86 -0.53
N ARG A 210 -11.30 11.17 -0.46
CA ARG A 210 -12.11 12.09 0.35
C ARG A 210 -13.59 12.06 -0.04
N ARG A 211 -13.89 12.00 -1.34
CA ARG A 211 -15.26 11.92 -1.87
C ARG A 211 -15.92 10.56 -1.59
N ASP A 212 -15.20 9.46 -1.78
CA ASP A 212 -15.81 8.14 -1.94
C ASP A 212 -15.58 7.16 -0.78
N GLN A 213 -14.67 7.45 0.16
CA GLN A 213 -14.38 6.55 1.30
C GLN A 213 -15.65 6.17 2.09
N GLY A 214 -16.58 7.12 2.28
CA GLY A 214 -17.83 6.89 3.01
C GLY A 214 -18.81 5.95 2.30
N LYS A 215 -18.56 5.60 1.03
CA LYS A 215 -19.34 4.60 0.28
C LYS A 215 -18.91 3.16 0.62
N VAL A 216 -17.82 2.97 1.34
CA VAL A 216 -17.36 1.66 1.80
C VAL A 216 -18.19 1.24 3.02
N THR A 217 -19.04 0.25 2.83
CA THR A 217 -19.96 -0.29 3.85
C THR A 217 -19.72 -1.78 4.11
N ASN A 218 -19.03 -2.47 3.22
CA ASN A 218 -18.71 -3.89 3.29
C ASN A 218 -17.47 -4.24 2.45
N LEU A 219 -17.04 -5.51 2.52
CA LEU A 219 -15.87 -6.01 1.79
C LEU A 219 -15.96 -5.78 0.26
N GLU A 220 -17.14 -5.92 -0.34
CA GLU A 220 -17.33 -5.72 -1.79
C GLU A 220 -17.18 -4.25 -2.19
N SER A 221 -17.76 -3.33 -1.43
CA SER A 221 -17.54 -1.89 -1.64
C SER A 221 -16.08 -1.46 -1.41
N MET A 222 -15.36 -2.15 -0.51
CA MET A 222 -13.92 -1.95 -0.32
C MET A 222 -13.12 -2.45 -1.52
N LYS A 223 -13.44 -3.62 -2.08
CA LYS A 223 -12.87 -4.09 -3.34
C LYS A 223 -13.14 -3.10 -4.48
N TYR A 224 -14.36 -2.58 -4.55
CA TYR A 224 -14.79 -1.63 -5.58
C TYR A 224 -13.98 -0.33 -5.56
N ILE A 225 -13.82 0.32 -4.40
CA ILE A 225 -13.04 1.58 -4.32
C ILE A 225 -11.56 1.33 -4.65
N MET A 226 -11.01 0.19 -4.23
CA MET A 226 -9.61 -0.13 -4.49
C MET A 226 -9.34 -0.51 -5.94
N ARG A 227 -10.38 -0.93 -6.67
CA ARG A 227 -10.34 -1.21 -8.11
C ARG A 227 -10.78 -0.03 -8.96
N TYR A 228 -11.18 1.08 -8.34
CA TYR A 228 -11.75 2.24 -9.01
C TYR A 228 -10.77 2.90 -9.97
N ASN A 229 -11.25 3.18 -11.18
CA ASN A 229 -10.54 3.96 -12.18
C ASN A 229 -11.46 5.07 -12.74
N ASN A 230 -12.48 4.69 -13.51
CA ASN A 230 -13.53 5.58 -14.05
C ASN A 230 -13.01 6.88 -14.71
N TYR A 231 -11.80 6.87 -15.26
CA TYR A 231 -11.11 8.09 -15.70
C TYR A 231 -11.84 8.88 -16.79
N GLN A 232 -12.71 8.23 -17.57
CA GLN A 232 -13.48 8.87 -18.64
C GLN A 232 -14.58 9.79 -18.11
N HIS A 233 -15.06 9.56 -16.89
CA HIS A 233 -16.21 10.26 -16.31
C HIS A 233 -15.91 10.94 -14.97
N ASP A 234 -14.85 10.54 -14.26
CA ASP A 234 -14.48 11.17 -13.00
C ASP A 234 -13.81 12.53 -13.25
N PRO A 235 -14.41 13.64 -12.79
CA PRO A 235 -13.83 14.97 -13.00
C PRO A 235 -12.46 15.14 -12.33
N TYR A 236 -12.14 14.38 -11.28
CA TYR A 236 -10.82 14.44 -10.65
C TYR A 236 -9.74 13.68 -11.41
N ALA A 237 -10.11 12.82 -12.35
CA ALA A 237 -9.17 12.10 -13.19
C ALA A 237 -8.75 12.89 -14.43
N GLU A 238 -9.50 13.94 -14.82
CA GLU A 238 -9.15 14.83 -15.93
C GLU A 238 -8.84 14.06 -17.23
N HIS A 239 -9.63 13.00 -17.51
CA HIS A 239 -9.43 12.08 -18.64
C HIS A 239 -8.06 11.38 -18.68
N ASN A 240 -7.27 11.44 -17.61
CA ASN A 240 -6.03 10.70 -17.46
C ASN A 240 -6.30 9.36 -16.76
N PRO A 241 -6.02 8.20 -17.40
CA PRO A 241 -6.30 6.87 -16.85
C PRO A 241 -5.48 6.51 -15.62
N CYS A 242 -4.52 7.35 -15.22
CA CYS A 242 -3.70 7.19 -14.02
C CYS A 242 -3.96 8.21 -12.91
N ASN A 243 -4.80 9.22 -13.14
CA ASN A 243 -5.23 10.16 -12.09
C ASN A 243 -6.41 9.60 -11.27
N THR A 244 -6.28 8.36 -10.78
CA THR A 244 -7.35 7.63 -10.07
C THR A 244 -6.79 6.59 -9.10
N ILE A 245 -7.61 5.81 -8.39
CA ILE A 245 -7.16 4.85 -7.35
C ILE A 245 -6.41 3.64 -7.92
N CYS A 246 -6.83 3.16 -9.10
CA CYS A 246 -6.12 2.12 -9.85
C CYS A 246 -5.84 2.52 -11.29
N CYS A 247 -4.65 3.09 -11.48
CA CYS A 247 -4.10 3.54 -12.76
C CYS A 247 -4.08 2.48 -13.87
N ARG A 248 -4.32 2.92 -15.11
CA ARG A 248 -4.24 2.16 -16.38
C ARG A 248 -3.36 2.92 -17.39
N GLU A 249 -2.05 2.96 -17.19
CA GLU A 249 -1.16 3.74 -18.09
C GLU A 249 -1.14 3.14 -19.50
N ASP A 250 -1.52 1.86 -19.63
CA ASP A 250 -1.69 1.20 -20.91
C ASP A 250 -2.85 1.78 -21.73
N LEU A 251 -3.78 2.49 -21.09
CA LEU A 251 -4.89 3.19 -21.74
C LEU A 251 -4.59 4.67 -22.02
N ASN A 252 -3.37 5.14 -21.71
CA ASN A 252 -2.97 6.50 -22.05
C ASN A 252 -3.02 6.68 -23.58
N PRO A 253 -3.76 7.68 -24.11
CA PRO A 253 -3.92 7.87 -25.55
C PRO A 253 -2.66 8.38 -26.23
N SER A 254 -1.80 9.11 -25.52
CA SER A 254 -0.59 9.73 -26.06
C SER A 254 0.59 8.77 -26.06
N LEU A 255 0.85 8.13 -24.91
CA LEU A 255 1.97 7.20 -24.74
C LEU A 255 1.55 6.01 -23.86
N PRO A 256 0.90 5.00 -24.44
CA PRO A 256 0.49 3.83 -23.68
C PRO A 256 1.71 3.01 -23.23
N VAL A 257 1.77 2.70 -21.93
CA VAL A 257 2.85 1.90 -21.33
C VAL A 257 2.23 0.75 -20.54
N PRO A 258 2.76 -0.49 -20.59
CA PRO A 258 2.22 -1.62 -19.82
C PRO A 258 2.60 -1.48 -18.33
N ALA A 259 1.99 -0.51 -17.65
CA ALA A 259 2.24 -0.14 -16.26
C ALA A 259 0.99 0.46 -15.62
N GLY A 260 1.02 0.56 -14.29
CA GLY A 260 -0.06 1.11 -13.49
C GLY A 260 -0.48 0.12 -12.42
N CYS A 261 -1.74 0.22 -12.00
CA CYS A 261 -2.30 -0.69 -11.01
C CYS A 261 -2.44 -2.11 -11.58
N TYR A 262 -1.94 -3.13 -10.87
CA TYR A 262 -2.04 -4.53 -11.30
C TYR A 262 -2.45 -5.52 -10.21
N ASP A 263 -2.83 -5.06 -9.03
CA ASP A 263 -3.47 -5.93 -8.05
C ASP A 263 -4.37 -5.13 -7.11
N SER A 264 -5.15 -5.85 -6.32
CA SER A 264 -5.71 -5.35 -5.07
C SER A 264 -5.72 -6.48 -4.05
N LYS A 265 -5.31 -6.20 -2.82
CA LYS A 265 -5.45 -7.07 -1.65
C LYS A 265 -6.36 -6.37 -0.65
N VAL A 266 -7.37 -7.07 -0.14
CA VAL A 266 -8.37 -6.52 0.77
C VAL A 266 -8.59 -7.53 1.90
N SER A 267 -8.60 -7.07 3.13
CA SER A 267 -8.99 -7.89 4.28
C SER A 267 -9.70 -7.01 5.31
N ASP A 268 -10.13 -7.64 6.41
CA ASP A 268 -10.79 -6.99 7.53
C ASP A 268 -10.31 -7.58 8.86
N PHE A 269 -10.86 -7.06 9.97
CA PHE A 269 -10.50 -7.50 11.31
C PHE A 269 -10.59 -9.02 11.51
N ARG A 270 -11.68 -9.66 11.02
CA ARG A 270 -11.93 -11.09 11.23
C ARG A 270 -11.09 -11.96 10.31
N LEU A 271 -10.95 -11.55 9.04
CA LEU A 271 -10.15 -12.26 8.05
C LEU A 271 -8.66 -12.23 8.43
N ALA A 272 -8.13 -11.11 8.92
CA ALA A 272 -6.73 -11.05 9.35
C ALA A 272 -6.41 -11.92 10.56
N ALA A 273 -7.35 -12.08 11.52
CA ALA A 273 -7.17 -13.02 12.63
C ALA A 273 -6.97 -14.48 12.13
N ALA A 274 -7.51 -14.80 10.95
CA ALA A 274 -7.33 -16.08 10.27
C ALA A 274 -6.24 -16.05 9.17
N PHE A 275 -5.35 -15.05 9.16
CA PHE A 275 -4.32 -14.85 8.13
C PHE A 275 -4.86 -14.87 6.69
N THR A 276 -6.09 -14.35 6.52
CA THR A 276 -6.85 -14.42 5.28
C THR A 276 -6.96 -13.04 4.62
N ALA A 277 -6.89 -13.00 3.29
CA ALA A 277 -7.21 -11.83 2.50
C ALA A 277 -7.89 -12.22 1.18
N SER A 278 -8.64 -11.30 0.60
CA SER A 278 -9.09 -11.40 -0.78
C SER A 278 -8.08 -10.71 -1.68
N ALA A 279 -7.61 -11.36 -2.74
CA ALA A 279 -6.63 -10.80 -3.66
C ALA A 279 -7.01 -11.04 -5.12
N ILE A 280 -6.74 -10.04 -5.97
CA ILE A 280 -6.89 -10.11 -7.44
C ILE A 280 -5.55 -9.75 -8.09
N ASN A 281 -5.16 -10.46 -9.15
CA ASN A 281 -3.97 -10.17 -9.94
C ASN A 281 -4.38 -9.70 -11.34
N GLY A 282 -4.16 -8.42 -11.65
CA GLY A 282 -4.40 -7.83 -12.95
C GLY A 282 -4.79 -6.34 -12.89
N PRO A 283 -4.67 -5.62 -14.02
CA PRO A 283 -5.23 -4.28 -14.16
C PRO A 283 -6.76 -4.26 -14.02
N PRO A 284 -7.38 -3.13 -13.62
CA PRO A 284 -8.84 -3.06 -13.44
C PRO A 284 -9.58 -3.20 -14.77
N VAL A 285 -10.64 -4.03 -14.76
CA VAL A 285 -11.69 -4.08 -15.80
C VAL A 285 -13.02 -3.48 -15.34
N GLN A 286 -13.06 -3.00 -14.08
CA GLN A 286 -14.25 -2.39 -13.47
C GLN A 286 -14.78 -1.22 -14.30
N GLY A 287 -16.10 -1.11 -14.42
CA GLY A 287 -16.76 -0.05 -15.19
C GLY A 287 -16.66 -0.22 -16.71
N GLY A 288 -16.41 -1.44 -17.19
CA GLY A 288 -16.32 -1.74 -18.62
C GLY A 288 -14.97 -1.39 -19.25
N LEU A 289 -13.92 -1.17 -18.44
CA LEU A 289 -12.57 -0.99 -18.95
C LEU A 289 -12.11 -2.25 -19.69
N PRO A 290 -11.37 -2.11 -20.82
CA PRO A 290 -10.96 -3.25 -21.61
C PRO A 290 -9.97 -4.13 -20.84
N VAL A 291 -10.13 -5.45 -20.99
CA VAL A 291 -9.18 -6.46 -20.51
C VAL A 291 -7.78 -6.12 -21.03
N PHE A 292 -6.79 -6.09 -20.14
CA PHE A 292 -5.40 -5.93 -20.57
C PHE A 292 -4.92 -7.20 -21.30
N SER A 293 -4.25 -7.03 -22.43
CA SER A 293 -3.63 -8.11 -23.20
C SER A 293 -2.20 -7.75 -23.62
N TRP A 294 -1.26 -8.66 -23.37
CA TRP A 294 0.13 -8.55 -23.80
C TRP A 294 0.29 -8.49 -25.32
N ARG A 295 -0.72 -8.88 -26.11
CA ARG A 295 -0.69 -8.72 -27.57
C ARG A 295 -0.43 -7.27 -27.99
N ARG A 296 -0.97 -6.30 -27.25
CA ARG A 296 -0.75 -4.86 -27.48
C ARG A 296 0.67 -4.40 -27.13
N PHE A 297 1.35 -5.13 -26.24
CA PHE A 297 2.69 -4.79 -25.73
C PHE A 297 3.68 -5.95 -25.90
N ASN A 298 3.65 -6.57 -27.09
CA ASN A 298 4.35 -7.84 -27.37
C ASN A 298 5.89 -7.76 -27.31
N ARG A 299 6.47 -6.55 -27.29
CA ARG A 299 7.92 -6.33 -27.17
C ARG A 299 8.43 -6.33 -25.74
N THR A 300 7.55 -6.18 -24.74
CA THR A 300 7.92 -6.24 -23.33
C THR A 300 8.10 -7.70 -22.93
N ARG A 301 9.19 -8.06 -22.23
CA ARG A 301 9.37 -9.43 -21.74
C ARG A 301 8.36 -9.74 -20.63
N HIS A 302 7.62 -10.84 -20.78
CA HIS A 302 6.54 -11.25 -19.86
C HIS A 302 6.47 -12.79 -19.72
N GLN A 303 7.62 -13.46 -19.63
CA GLN A 303 7.68 -14.92 -19.55
C GLN A 303 6.94 -15.44 -18.31
N GLY A 304 6.13 -16.48 -18.49
CA GLY A 304 5.33 -17.09 -17.42
C GLY A 304 4.05 -16.33 -17.05
N LEU A 305 3.79 -15.19 -17.70
CA LEU A 305 2.57 -14.42 -17.52
C LEU A 305 1.45 -14.92 -18.45
N PRO A 306 0.18 -14.87 -18.03
CA PRO A 306 -0.96 -15.13 -18.92
C PRO A 306 -1.03 -14.06 -20.02
N GLU A 307 -1.59 -14.39 -21.19
CA GLU A 307 -1.72 -13.45 -22.31
C GLU A 307 -2.64 -12.26 -21.96
N SER A 308 -3.70 -12.51 -21.20
CA SER A 308 -4.72 -11.53 -20.82
C SER A 308 -5.10 -11.62 -19.34
N TYR A 309 -5.51 -10.49 -18.75
CA TYR A 309 -5.82 -10.37 -17.33
C TYR A 309 -7.29 -10.04 -17.12
N ASN A 310 -8.07 -11.07 -16.81
CA ASN A 310 -9.48 -10.97 -16.46
C ASN A 310 -9.81 -11.93 -15.30
N PHE A 311 -9.00 -11.87 -14.25
CA PHE A 311 -9.14 -12.72 -13.08
C PHE A 311 -10.08 -12.09 -12.06
N ASP A 312 -10.73 -12.92 -11.25
CA ASP A 312 -11.52 -12.48 -10.12
C ASP A 312 -10.69 -12.40 -8.85
N PHE A 313 -11.27 -11.78 -7.82
CA PHE A 313 -10.76 -11.90 -6.46
C PHE A 313 -10.84 -13.35 -5.97
N VAL A 314 -9.74 -13.85 -5.41
CA VAL A 314 -9.68 -15.17 -4.76
C VAL A 314 -9.34 -15.02 -3.28
N THR A 315 -9.70 -16.02 -2.47
CA THR A 315 -9.36 -16.07 -1.05
C THR A 315 -7.97 -16.67 -0.86
N MET A 316 -7.07 -15.90 -0.23
CA MET A 316 -5.74 -16.33 0.15
C MET A 316 -5.73 -16.67 1.64
N ARG A 317 -5.47 -17.92 2.00
CA ARG A 317 -5.41 -18.39 3.39
C ARG A 317 -4.41 -19.55 3.54
N PRO A 318 -3.71 -19.68 4.69
CA PRO A 318 -2.94 -20.88 4.97
C PRO A 318 -3.88 -22.09 5.14
N ILE A 319 -3.43 -23.27 4.70
CA ILE A 319 -4.20 -24.53 4.80
C ILE A 319 -3.44 -25.66 5.52
N LEU A 320 -2.20 -25.40 5.94
CA LEU A 320 -1.33 -26.33 6.65
C LEU A 320 -1.29 -26.00 8.15
#